data_AF-A0AA48LX86-F1
#
_entry.id   AF-A0AA48LX86-F1
#
_cell.length_a   1.000
_cell.length_b   1.000
_cell.length_c   1.000
_cell.angle_alpha   90.00
_cell.angle_beta   90.00
_cell.angle_gamma   90.00
#
_symmetry.space_group_name_H-M   'P 1'
#
loop_
_entity.id
_entity.type
_entity.pdbx_description
1 polymer ?
#
loop_
_entity_poly.entity_id
_entity_poly.type
_entity_poly.pdbx_seq_one_letter_code
_entity_poly.pdbx_strand_id
1 'polypeptide(L)'
;MKPRSQSEFEGFCIGLDVALTRDRSKPGTLEESQRQFAAAVHESLSVYNLEGLIRLRDFIAKILNGENPAPRLESLWLSFKPTRVFLDRADSEEQNTAYLSIFKKVLEILEQEIASDNRS
;
A
#
# COMPACT_ATOMS: atom_id res chain seq x y z
N MET A 1 -16.22 1.37 -17.49
CA MET A 1 -15.08 2.26 -17.18
C MET A 1 -14.75 2.12 -15.70
N LYS A 2 -13.49 1.84 -15.33
CA LYS A 2 -13.07 1.84 -13.91
C LYS A 2 -13.00 3.30 -13.42
N PRO A 3 -13.41 3.61 -12.17
CA PRO A 3 -13.21 4.93 -11.58
C PRO A 3 -11.72 5.31 -11.53
N ARG A 4 -11.38 6.59 -11.75
CA ARG A 4 -9.99 7.08 -11.75
C ARG A 4 -9.23 6.73 -10.47
N SER A 5 -9.88 6.83 -9.31
CA SER A 5 -9.31 6.47 -8.01
C SER A 5 -8.98 4.98 -7.87
N GLN A 6 -9.76 4.10 -8.51
CA GLN A 6 -9.46 2.68 -8.55
C GLN A 6 -8.25 2.38 -9.44
N SER A 7 -8.11 3.07 -10.57
CA SER A 7 -6.93 2.95 -11.44
C SER A 7 -5.66 3.48 -10.76
N GLU A 8 -5.77 4.57 -9.99
CA GLU A 8 -4.65 5.12 -9.21
C GLU A 8 -4.22 4.17 -8.09
N PHE A 9 -5.17 3.55 -7.40
CA PHE A 9 -4.90 2.51 -6.41
C PHE A 9 -4.25 1.26 -7.03
N GLU A 10 -4.72 0.83 -8.20
CA GLU A 10 -4.12 -0.29 -8.96
C GLU A 10 -2.67 0.04 -9.36
N GLY A 11 -2.42 1.23 -9.90
CA GLY A 11 -1.05 1.69 -10.22
C GLY A 11 -0.14 1.71 -8.99
N PHE A 12 -0.67 2.13 -7.85
CA PHE A 12 0.08 2.19 -6.59
C PHE A 12 0.43 0.78 -6.12
N CYS A 13 -0.54 -0.14 -6.14
CA CYS A 13 -0.32 -1.53 -5.73
C CYS A 13 0.74 -2.22 -6.60
N ILE A 14 0.70 -2.00 -7.92
CA ILE A 14 1.71 -2.51 -8.85
C ILE A 14 3.08 -1.90 -8.54
N GLY A 15 3.16 -0.57 -8.34
CA GLY A 15 4.40 0.11 -7.99
C GLY A 15 5.01 -0.42 -6.68
N LEU A 16 4.17 -0.63 -5.67
CA LEU A 16 4.56 -1.18 -4.37
C LEU A 16 5.07 -2.62 -4.50
N ASP A 17 4.38 -3.48 -5.25
CA ASP A 17 4.82 -4.85 -5.51
C ASP A 17 6.19 -4.88 -6.21
N VAL A 18 6.40 -4.01 -7.21
CA VAL A 18 7.69 -3.88 -7.90
C VAL A 18 8.79 -3.37 -6.95
N ALA A 19 8.52 -2.35 -6.14
CA ALA A 19 9.50 -1.82 -5.19
C ALA A 19 9.90 -2.88 -4.14
N LEU A 20 8.93 -3.64 -3.63
CA LEU A 20 9.17 -4.72 -2.68
C LEU A 20 9.91 -5.92 -3.27
N THR A 21 9.82 -6.15 -4.58
CA THR A 21 10.52 -7.26 -5.25
C THR A 21 11.94 -6.92 -5.71
N ARG A 22 12.23 -5.62 -5.88
CA ARG A 22 13.60 -5.13 -6.14
C ARG A 22 14.51 -5.31 -4.92
N ASP A 23 13.96 -5.20 -3.72
CA ASP A 23 14.73 -5.40 -2.49
C ASP A 23 14.92 -6.90 -2.19
N ARG A 24 16.09 -7.42 -2.57
CA ARG A 24 16.54 -8.81 -2.36
C ARG A 24 17.41 -8.96 -1.10
N SER A 25 17.31 -8.04 -0.14
CA SER A 25 18.07 -8.15 1.11
C SER A 25 17.71 -9.44 1.88
N LYS A 26 18.72 -10.04 2.52
CA LYS A 26 18.57 -11.15 3.47
C LYS A 26 17.57 -10.81 4.58
N PRO A 27 16.96 -11.80 5.27
CA PRO A 27 16.08 -11.53 6.41
C PRO A 27 16.79 -10.62 7.43
N GLY A 28 16.26 -9.40 7.56
CA GLY A 28 16.71 -8.41 8.51
C GLY A 28 15.92 -8.46 9.81
N THR A 29 16.22 -7.51 10.68
CA THR A 29 15.41 -7.22 11.86
C THR A 29 14.02 -6.70 11.47
N LEU A 30 13.07 -6.71 12.42
CA LEU A 30 11.74 -6.13 12.23
C LEU A 30 11.82 -4.64 11.85
N GLU A 31 12.73 -3.90 12.48
CA GLU A 31 12.93 -2.47 12.22
C GLU A 31 13.43 -2.22 10.78
N GLU A 32 14.38 -3.01 10.31
CA GLU A 32 14.86 -2.93 8.92
C GLU A 32 13.73 -3.26 7.94
N SER A 33 12.93 -4.28 8.22
CA SER A 33 11.76 -4.63 7.40
C SER A 33 10.74 -3.50 7.33
N GLN A 34 10.49 -2.80 8.44
CA GLN A 34 9.60 -1.63 8.48
C GLN A 34 10.16 -0.45 7.70
N ARG A 35 11.47 -0.18 7.80
CA ARG A 35 12.14 0.88 7.02
C ARG A 35 12.10 0.58 5.53
N GLN A 36 12.35 -0.66 5.14
CA GLN A 36 12.28 -1.11 3.74
C GLN A 36 10.87 -1.00 3.17
N PHE A 37 9.86 -1.41 3.96
CA PHE A 37 8.47 -1.22 3.57
C PHE A 37 8.15 0.26 3.35
N ALA A 38 8.54 1.14 4.28
CA ALA A 38 8.32 2.57 4.12
C ALA A 38 9.02 3.11 2.85
N ALA A 39 10.27 2.73 2.61
CA ALA A 39 11.01 3.11 1.40
C ALA A 39 10.31 2.66 0.11
N ALA A 40 9.80 1.43 0.08
CA ALA A 40 9.05 0.90 -1.06
C ALA A 40 7.73 1.67 -1.29
N VAL A 41 7.05 2.06 -0.21
CA VAL A 41 5.87 2.94 -0.31
C VAL A 41 6.27 4.29 -0.89
N HIS A 42 7.30 4.97 -0.39
CA HIS A 42 7.76 6.25 -0.95
C HIS A 42 8.15 6.13 -2.44
N GLU A 43 8.88 5.08 -2.84
CA GLU A 43 9.21 4.84 -4.25
C GLU A 43 7.94 4.72 -5.10
N SER A 44 6.95 3.94 -4.65
CA SER A 44 5.68 3.76 -5.36
C SER A 44 4.84 5.04 -5.45
N LEU A 45 4.97 5.96 -4.48
CA LEU A 45 4.25 7.23 -4.45
C LEU A 45 4.92 8.33 -5.29
N SER A 46 6.20 8.19 -5.62
CA SER A 46 7.00 9.22 -6.32
C SER A 46 6.46 9.67 -7.70
N VAL A 47 5.60 8.86 -8.32
CA VAL A 47 4.99 9.14 -9.63
C VAL A 47 3.68 9.92 -9.54
N TYR A 48 3.17 10.14 -8.33
CA TYR A 48 1.91 10.84 -8.09
C TYR A 48 2.17 12.31 -7.75
N ASN A 49 1.37 13.20 -8.33
CA ASN A 49 1.30 14.59 -7.86
C ASN A 49 0.41 14.69 -6.61
N LEU A 50 0.42 15.86 -5.94
CA LEU A 50 -0.38 16.10 -4.74
C LEU A 50 -1.87 15.71 -4.88
N GLU A 51 -2.50 16.04 -6.01
CA GLU A 51 -3.89 15.70 -6.27
C GLU A 51 -4.11 14.18 -6.36
N GLY A 52 -3.16 13.46 -6.98
CA GLY A 52 -3.13 12.00 -7.03
C GLY A 52 -2.92 11.38 -5.65
N LEU A 53 -2.01 11.92 -4.84
CA LEU A 53 -1.78 11.48 -3.46
C LEU A 53 -3.05 11.64 -2.60
N ILE A 54 -3.73 12.79 -2.70
CA ILE A 54 -5.00 13.07 -2.01
C ILE A 54 -6.09 12.07 -2.41
N ARG A 55 -6.26 11.81 -3.72
CA ARG A 55 -7.25 10.83 -4.20
C ARG A 55 -6.94 9.41 -3.72
N LEU A 56 -5.66 9.02 -3.74
CA LEU A 56 -5.21 7.71 -3.26
C LEU A 56 -5.47 7.55 -1.75
N ARG A 57 -5.11 8.56 -0.95
CA ARG A 57 -5.43 8.63 0.49
C ARG A 57 -6.93 8.44 0.73
N ASP A 58 -7.76 9.23 0.06
CA ASP A 58 -9.21 9.18 0.25
C ASP A 58 -9.81 7.83 -0.13
N PHE A 59 -9.29 7.22 -1.20
CA PHE A 59 -9.72 5.91 -1.63
C PHE A 59 -9.35 4.82 -0.61
N ILE A 60 -8.12 4.82 -0.12
CA ILE A 60 -7.65 3.86 0.89
C ILE A 60 -8.40 4.06 2.22
N ALA A 61 -8.55 5.31 2.68
CA ALA A 61 -9.29 5.64 3.89
C ALA A 61 -10.76 5.20 3.79
N LYS A 62 -11.40 5.38 2.63
CA LYS A 62 -12.77 4.91 2.39
C LYS A 62 -12.89 3.39 2.52
N ILE A 63 -11.90 2.63 2.06
CA ILE A 63 -11.90 1.17 2.19
C ILE A 63 -11.70 0.78 3.66
N LEU A 64 -10.70 1.36 4.33
CA LEU A 64 -10.36 1.05 5.73
C LEU A 64 -11.51 1.36 6.69
N ASN A 65 -12.29 2.41 6.43
CA ASN A 65 -13.45 2.81 7.24
C ASN A 65 -14.77 2.14 6.80
N GLY A 66 -14.72 1.23 5.81
CA GLY A 66 -15.89 0.50 5.33
C GLY A 66 -16.20 -0.75 6.16
N GLU A 67 -17.30 -1.44 5.80
CA GLU A 67 -17.59 -2.77 6.34
C GLU A 67 -16.62 -3.81 5.78
N ASN A 68 -16.04 -4.64 6.66
CA ASN A 68 -15.09 -5.71 6.31
C ASN A 68 -13.91 -5.24 5.43
N PRO A 69 -13.07 -4.31 5.93
CA PRO A 69 -11.99 -3.70 5.15
C PRO A 69 -10.90 -4.71 4.73
N ALA A 70 -10.61 -5.70 5.57
CA ALA A 70 -9.57 -6.70 5.34
C ALA A 70 -9.82 -7.55 4.07
N PRO A 71 -10.94 -8.29 3.95
CA PRO A 71 -11.24 -9.06 2.75
C PRO A 71 -11.31 -8.20 1.49
N ARG A 72 -11.76 -6.95 1.62
CA ARG A 72 -11.85 -6.02 0.49
C ARG A 72 -10.47 -5.59 -0.01
N LEU A 73 -9.55 -5.28 0.90
CA LEU A 73 -8.16 -4.93 0.54
C LEU A 73 -7.45 -6.13 -0.06
N GLU A 74 -7.60 -7.30 0.54
CA GLU A 74 -7.05 -8.55 0.01
C GLU A 74 -7.57 -8.83 -1.41
N SER A 75 -8.89 -8.80 -1.61
CA SER A 75 -9.50 -9.04 -2.92
C SER A 75 -9.02 -8.05 -3.96
N LEU A 76 -8.90 -6.76 -3.61
CA LEU A 76 -8.37 -5.76 -4.52
C LEU A 76 -6.91 -6.06 -4.85
N TRP A 77 -6.05 -6.27 -3.85
CA TRP A 77 -4.64 -6.59 -4.04
C TRP A 77 -4.43 -7.81 -4.95
N LEU A 78 -5.12 -8.92 -4.65
CA LEU A 78 -5.01 -10.16 -5.42
C LEU A 78 -5.55 -10.01 -6.85
N SER A 79 -6.52 -9.12 -7.09
CA SER A 79 -7.03 -8.86 -8.44
C SER A 79 -5.97 -8.31 -9.41
N PHE A 80 -4.87 -7.76 -8.87
CA PHE A 80 -3.76 -7.19 -9.64
C PHE A 80 -2.63 -8.19 -9.93
N LYS A 81 -2.73 -9.44 -9.45
CA LYS A 81 -1.72 -10.50 -9.63
C LYS A 81 -0.32 -10.06 -9.17
N PRO A 82 -0.16 -9.67 -7.89
CA PRO A 82 1.11 -9.26 -7.32
C PRO A 82 2.14 -10.38 -7.42
N THR A 83 3.39 -10.03 -7.66
CA THR A 83 4.51 -10.96 -7.74
C THR A 83 4.98 -11.42 -6.36
N ARG A 84 4.75 -10.62 -5.30
CA ARG A 84 4.81 -11.06 -3.90
C ARG A 84 3.41 -11.08 -3.29
N VAL A 85 3.00 -12.25 -2.81
CA VAL A 85 1.98 -12.32 -1.76
C VAL A 85 2.71 -11.87 -0.49
N PHE A 86 2.26 -10.79 0.14
CA PHE A 86 2.98 -10.08 1.21
C PHE A 86 3.56 -10.92 2.35
N LEU A 87 3.07 -12.15 2.52
CA LEU A 87 3.51 -13.10 3.51
C LEU A 87 3.42 -14.48 2.85
N ASP A 88 4.51 -15.26 2.88
CA ASP A 88 4.44 -16.69 2.60
C ASP A 88 3.37 -17.30 3.51
N ARG A 89 2.25 -17.73 2.92
CA ARG A 89 1.11 -18.45 3.50
C ARG A 89 1.03 -18.43 5.03
N ALA A 90 0.67 -17.28 5.61
CA ALA A 90 0.04 -17.25 6.93
C ALA A 90 -1.39 -17.78 6.83
N ASP A 91 -1.99 -18.23 7.93
CA ASP A 91 -3.40 -18.65 7.95
C ASP A 91 -4.34 -17.51 7.49
N SER A 92 -5.50 -17.85 6.91
CA SER A 92 -6.41 -16.86 6.29
C SER A 92 -6.87 -15.74 7.24
N GLU A 93 -6.90 -15.99 8.55
CA GLU A 93 -7.22 -14.97 9.57
C GLU A 93 -6.07 -13.96 9.77
N GLU A 94 -4.82 -14.42 9.70
CA GLU A 94 -3.62 -13.58 9.83
C GLU A 94 -3.40 -12.74 8.56
N GLN A 95 -3.67 -13.30 7.37
CA GLN A 95 -3.59 -12.55 6.11
C GLN A 95 -4.56 -11.36 6.08
N ASN A 96 -5.80 -11.57 6.52
CA ASN A 96 -6.80 -10.51 6.65
C ASN A 96 -6.29 -9.38 7.57
N THR A 97 -5.60 -9.72 8.66
CA THR A 97 -5.03 -8.76 9.61
C THR A 97 -3.78 -8.05 9.04
N ALA A 98 -3.00 -8.74 8.20
CA ALA A 98 -1.80 -8.20 7.57
C ALA A 98 -2.12 -7.10 6.56
N TYR A 99 -3.11 -7.31 5.68
CA TYR A 99 -3.52 -6.28 4.72
C TYR A 99 -3.99 -4.99 5.41
N LEU A 100 -4.72 -5.11 6.53
CA LEU A 100 -5.10 -3.93 7.31
C LEU A 100 -3.88 -3.18 7.85
N SER A 101 -2.92 -3.89 8.43
CA SER A 101 -1.70 -3.29 8.98
C SER A 101 -0.88 -2.59 7.89
N ILE A 102 -0.73 -3.22 6.73
CA ILE A 102 -0.03 -2.67 5.56
C ILE A 102 -0.71 -1.38 5.10
N PHE A 103 -2.01 -1.43 4.80
CA PHE A 103 -2.71 -0.27 4.22
C PHE A 103 -2.96 0.84 5.23
N LYS A 104 -3.03 0.56 6.54
CA LYS A 104 -2.94 1.58 7.58
C LYS A 104 -1.59 2.29 7.54
N LYS A 105 -0.49 1.54 7.40
CA LYS A 105 0.84 2.13 7.32
C LYS A 105 1.04 2.95 6.05
N VAL A 106 0.50 2.49 4.92
CA VAL A 106 0.44 3.28 3.68
C VAL A 106 -0.31 4.59 3.89
N LEU A 107 -1.46 4.54 4.59
CA LEU A 107 -2.25 5.74 4.87
C LEU A 107 -1.46 6.75 5.72
N GLU A 108 -0.77 6.30 6.77
CA GLU A 108 0.11 7.15 7.58
C GLU A 108 1.19 7.85 6.74
N ILE A 109 1.84 7.11 5.84
CA ILE A 109 2.89 7.66 4.96
C ILE A 109 2.30 8.68 3.98
N LEU A 110 1.15 8.37 3.38
CA LEU A 110 0.44 9.30 2.50
C LEU A 110 0.09 10.62 3.19
N GLU A 111 -0.36 10.57 4.44
CA GLU A 111 -0.67 11.77 5.22
C GLU A 111 0.58 12.62 5.48
N GLN A 112 1.73 11.98 5.73
CA GLN A 112 3.02 12.67 5.91
C GLN A 112 3.51 13.32 4.62
N GLU A 113 3.41 12.63 3.48
CA GLU A 113 3.78 13.15 2.16
C GLU A 113 2.93 14.37 1.80
N ILE A 114 1.59 14.25 1.91
CA ILE A 114 0.66 15.35 1.63
C ILE A 114 0.92 16.55 2.56
N ALA A 115 1.24 16.32 3.83
CA ALA A 115 1.56 17.39 4.77
C ALA A 115 2.89 18.10 4.46
N SER A 116 3.85 17.37 3.87
CA SER A 116 5.18 17.88 3.51
C SER A 116 5.15 18.70 2.23
N ASP A 117 4.38 18.26 1.24
CA ASP A 117 4.18 18.99 -0.03
C ASP A 117 3.46 20.34 0.18
N ASN A 118 2.53 20.42 1.15
CA ASN A 118 1.84 21.68 1.48
C ASN A 118 2.73 22.72 2.18
N ARG A 119 3.96 22.35 2.58
CA ARG A 119 4.92 23.24 3.27
C ARG A 119 6.05 23.72 2.36
N SER A 120 6.12 23.21 1.13
CA SER A 120 7.13 23.57 0.12
C SER A 120 6.59 24.61 -0.85
#